data_AF-A0A972AR13-F1
#
_entry.id   AF-A0A972AR13-F1
#
_cell.length_a   1.000
_cell.length_b   1.000
_cell.length_c   1.000
_cell.angle_alpha   90.00
_cell.angle_beta   90.00
_cell.angle_gamma   90.00
#
_symmetry.space_group_name_H-M   'P 1'
#
loop_
_entity.id
_entity.type
_entity.pdbx_description
1 polymer ?
#
loop_
_entity_poly.entity_id
_entity_poly.type
_entity_poly.pdbx_seq_one_letter_code
_entity_poly.pdbx_strand_id
1 'polypeptide(L)'
;IDPEREYTPLVNAFGGEIIRISATSNAHINAMDINSEYGDGANPVILKSEFILSLCEQLIGGQSLGAKQKSLIDRCTANVYKDYIQSGYTGRTPTLQDFREELLRQTEPEAKEIALAIELFTDGSLNTFAKSTNVNVDSRLICYDILDLGKQLQSIGMLVVLDNILNRITANRAKGRNTYIFIDEIYLLFQHEYSANFLFTLWKRVRKYGAFCTGITQNVDDMLQSHTARTMLANSEFIVMLNQAGTDRIKLAELLNISDLQMSYITNVDVGCGLIKVGAALVPFQDKFPRHTKLYKLMSTKMGGKL
;
A
#
# COMPACT_ATOMS: atom_id res chain seq x y z
N ILE A 1 3.69 5.05 3.89
CA ILE A 1 3.08 4.01 4.75
C ILE A 1 4.06 3.79 5.88
N ASP A 2 3.60 3.95 7.12
CA ASP A 2 4.43 4.02 8.31
C ASP A 2 3.92 2.98 9.34
N PRO A 3 4.55 1.79 9.39
CA PRO A 3 4.18 0.76 10.35
C PRO A 3 4.71 1.01 11.75
N GLU A 4 5.71 1.87 11.92
CA GLU A 4 6.39 2.07 13.21
C GLU A 4 6.15 3.46 13.83
N ARG A 5 5.35 4.31 13.16
CA ARG A 5 5.04 5.69 13.56
C ARG A 5 6.27 6.61 13.58
N GLU A 6 7.30 6.31 12.81
CA GLU A 6 8.55 7.08 12.82
C GLU A 6 8.43 8.42 12.06
N TYR A 7 7.53 8.52 11.09
CA TYR A 7 7.40 9.74 10.25
C TYR A 7 6.44 10.77 10.85
N THR A 8 5.74 10.46 11.95
CA THR A 8 4.78 11.38 12.60
C THR A 8 5.37 12.76 12.91
N PRO A 9 6.55 12.90 13.56
CA PRO A 9 7.13 14.22 13.84
C PRO A 9 7.44 15.01 12.57
N LEU A 10 7.96 14.32 11.55
CA LEU A 10 8.29 14.92 10.26
C LEU A 10 7.03 15.45 9.57
N VAL A 11 5.98 14.63 9.48
CA VAL A 11 4.73 14.97 8.78
C VAL A 11 4.05 16.16 9.44
N ASN A 12 3.99 16.18 10.77
CA ASN A 12 3.46 17.32 11.52
C ASN A 12 4.26 18.61 11.28
N ALA A 13 5.60 18.52 11.27
CA ALA A 13 6.45 19.68 11.02
C ALA A 13 6.25 20.30 9.63
N PHE A 14 5.82 19.50 8.64
CA PHE A 14 5.51 19.96 7.28
C PHE A 14 4.02 20.25 7.05
N GLY A 15 3.18 20.22 8.08
CA GLY A 15 1.73 20.44 7.98
C GLY A 15 1.01 19.37 7.15
N GLY A 16 1.54 18.15 7.14
CA GLY A 16 0.91 17.00 6.48
C GLY A 16 -0.23 16.40 7.30
N GLU A 17 -0.91 15.43 6.70
CA GLU A 17 -1.97 14.66 7.34
C GLU A 17 -1.43 13.32 7.85
N ILE A 18 -1.76 12.95 9.09
CA ILE A 18 -1.50 11.62 9.64
C ILE A 18 -2.82 10.89 9.74
N ILE A 19 -2.99 9.88 8.90
CA ILE A 19 -4.19 9.04 8.89
C ILE A 19 -3.89 7.81 9.73
N ARG A 20 -4.41 7.80 10.96
CA ARG A 20 -4.28 6.67 11.90
C ARG A 20 -5.32 5.63 11.60
N ILE A 21 -4.89 4.50 11.08
CA ILE A 21 -5.77 3.40 10.72
C ILE A 21 -5.74 2.39 11.87
N SER A 22 -6.85 2.34 12.61
CA SER A 22 -7.08 1.33 13.66
C SER A 22 -8.58 1.06 13.80
N ALA A 23 -8.93 -0.03 14.48
CA ALA A 23 -10.33 -0.36 14.78
C ALA A 23 -10.97 0.62 15.79
N THR A 24 -10.14 1.31 16.60
CA THR A 24 -10.58 2.23 17.65
C THR A 24 -10.50 3.70 17.22
N SER A 25 -9.92 3.98 16.05
CA SER A 25 -9.82 5.31 15.48
C SER A 25 -11.16 5.75 14.90
N ASN A 26 -11.48 7.04 15.05
CA ASN A 26 -12.60 7.66 14.35
C ASN A 26 -12.26 7.98 12.88
N ALA A 27 -11.02 7.74 12.44
CA ALA A 27 -10.61 7.93 11.07
C ALA A 27 -11.15 6.81 10.19
N HIS A 28 -11.79 7.20 9.08
CA HIS A 28 -12.36 6.31 8.09
C HIS A 28 -11.77 6.64 6.72
N ILE A 29 -11.38 5.58 6.00
CA ILE A 29 -11.02 5.63 4.58
C ILE A 29 -11.98 4.69 3.85
N ASN A 30 -12.79 5.22 2.95
CA ASN A 30 -13.75 4.40 2.22
C ASN A 30 -13.04 3.45 1.24
N ALA A 31 -13.16 2.13 1.46
CA ALA A 31 -12.61 1.14 0.52
C ALA A 31 -13.30 1.15 -0.85
N MET A 32 -14.50 1.71 -0.95
CA MET A 32 -15.26 1.87 -2.19
C MET A 32 -14.98 3.22 -2.88
N ASP A 33 -13.99 3.98 -2.43
CA ASP A 33 -13.66 5.25 -3.08
C ASP A 33 -13.05 5.02 -4.47
N ILE A 34 -13.55 5.74 -5.48
CA ILE A 34 -13.00 5.76 -6.85
C ILE A 34 -13.18 7.14 -7.48
N ASN A 35 -12.28 7.46 -8.43
CA ASN A 35 -12.41 8.62 -9.31
C ASN A 35 -12.59 8.20 -10.79
N SER A 36 -12.95 9.15 -11.65
CA SER A 36 -13.16 8.93 -13.09
C SER A 36 -11.92 8.39 -13.80
N GLU A 37 -10.73 8.70 -13.29
CA GLU A 37 -9.43 8.37 -13.88
C GLU A 37 -8.88 7.02 -13.42
N TYR A 38 -9.56 6.36 -12.47
CA TYR A 38 -9.10 5.11 -11.85
C TYR A 38 -8.90 3.98 -12.87
N GLY A 39 -9.68 3.98 -13.95
CA GLY A 39 -9.68 2.96 -15.00
C GLY A 39 -8.55 3.05 -16.04
N ASP A 40 -7.76 4.12 -16.08
CA ASP A 40 -6.71 4.33 -17.11
C ASP A 40 -7.19 4.08 -18.56
N GLY A 41 -8.41 4.55 -18.88
CA GLY A 41 -9.06 4.35 -20.18
C GLY A 41 -9.93 3.09 -20.29
N ALA A 42 -9.91 2.20 -19.29
CA ALA A 42 -10.92 1.17 -19.08
C ALA A 42 -12.02 1.66 -18.12
N ASN A 43 -13.10 0.88 -17.96
CA ASN A 43 -14.16 1.21 -17.00
C ASN A 43 -13.61 1.09 -15.56
N PRO A 44 -13.60 2.18 -14.75
CA PRO A 44 -13.15 2.16 -13.35
C PRO A 44 -13.79 1.07 -12.50
N VAL A 45 -15.05 0.71 -12.79
CA VAL A 45 -15.79 -0.33 -12.06
C VAL A 45 -15.14 -1.70 -12.21
N ILE A 46 -14.53 -2.00 -13.35
CA ILE A 46 -13.90 -3.32 -13.58
C ILE A 46 -12.73 -3.51 -12.61
N LEU A 47 -11.81 -2.53 -12.56
CA LEU A 47 -10.68 -2.58 -11.63
C LEU A 47 -11.14 -2.57 -10.18
N LYS A 48 -12.23 -1.84 -9.89
CA LYS A 48 -12.80 -1.82 -8.54
C LYS A 48 -13.45 -3.14 -8.17
N SER A 49 -14.12 -3.80 -9.11
CA SER A 49 -14.69 -5.14 -8.93
C SER A 49 -13.60 -6.17 -8.65
N GLU A 50 -12.48 -6.13 -9.38
CA GLU A 50 -11.31 -6.98 -9.09
C GLU A 50 -10.75 -6.75 -7.68
N PHE A 51 -10.69 -5.48 -7.24
CA PHE A 51 -10.30 -5.13 -5.87
C PHE A 51 -11.29 -5.69 -4.83
N ILE A 52 -12.60 -5.49 -5.01
CA ILE A 52 -13.63 -5.98 -4.08
C ILE A 52 -13.68 -7.51 -4.05
N LEU A 53 -13.46 -8.17 -5.18
CA LEU A 53 -13.30 -9.63 -5.23
C LEU A 53 -12.10 -10.08 -4.38
N SER A 54 -10.95 -9.43 -4.53
CA SER A 54 -9.75 -9.74 -3.73
C SER A 54 -9.99 -9.49 -2.24
N LEU A 55 -10.70 -8.41 -1.90
CA LEU A 55 -11.11 -8.09 -0.54
C LEU A 55 -12.01 -9.19 0.03
N CYS A 56 -13.05 -9.62 -0.71
CA CYS A 56 -13.96 -10.68 -0.27
C CYS A 56 -13.26 -12.03 -0.13
N GLU A 57 -12.38 -12.42 -1.06
CA GLU A 57 -11.60 -13.66 -0.95
C GLU A 57 -10.73 -13.66 0.32
N GLN A 58 -10.07 -12.53 0.61
CA GLN A 58 -9.27 -12.39 1.81
C GLN A 58 -10.12 -12.47 3.09
N LEU A 59 -11.32 -11.89 3.07
CA LEU A 59 -12.28 -11.91 4.17
C LEU A 59 -12.85 -13.29 4.48
N ILE A 60 -13.06 -14.12 3.44
CA ILE A 60 -13.62 -15.48 3.56
C ILE A 60 -12.53 -16.51 3.98
N GLY A 61 -11.31 -16.04 4.27
CA GLY A 61 -10.23 -16.88 4.77
C GLY A 61 -9.29 -17.41 3.67
N GLY A 62 -9.17 -16.68 2.55
CA GLY A 62 -8.24 -17.00 1.48
C GLY A 62 -8.63 -18.22 0.63
N GLN A 63 -9.87 -18.68 0.74
CA GLN A 63 -10.43 -19.64 -0.21
C GLN A 63 -10.83 -18.90 -1.49
N SER A 64 -10.41 -19.43 -2.64
CA SER A 64 -10.82 -18.92 -3.94
C SER A 64 -12.34 -18.96 -4.04
N LEU A 65 -12.95 -17.82 -4.35
CA LEU A 65 -14.39 -17.73 -4.57
C LEU A 65 -14.80 -18.57 -5.79
N GLY A 66 -15.95 -19.24 -5.68
CA GLY A 66 -16.55 -19.95 -6.81
C GLY A 66 -17.05 -18.99 -7.89
N ALA A 67 -17.23 -19.48 -9.11
CA ALA A 67 -17.67 -18.66 -10.26
C ALA A 67 -18.98 -17.90 -9.99
N LYS A 68 -19.91 -18.50 -9.24
CA LYS A 68 -21.17 -17.85 -8.84
C LYS A 68 -20.94 -16.65 -7.92
N GLN A 69 -20.11 -16.81 -6.89
CA GLN A 69 -19.78 -15.74 -5.95
C GLN A 69 -19.05 -14.58 -6.66
N LYS A 70 -18.12 -14.91 -7.57
CA LYS A 70 -17.43 -13.89 -8.40
C LYS A 70 -18.40 -13.09 -9.26
N SER A 71 -19.34 -13.78 -9.92
CA SER A 71 -20.40 -13.14 -10.71
C SER A 71 -21.32 -12.25 -9.84
N LEU A 72 -21.67 -12.71 -8.63
CA LEU A 72 -22.46 -11.93 -7.68
C LEU A 72 -21.75 -10.67 -7.21
N ILE A 73 -20.47 -10.77 -6.85
CA ILE A 73 -19.66 -9.61 -6.44
C ILE A 73 -19.58 -8.59 -7.58
N ASP A 74 -19.31 -9.04 -8.80
CA ASP A 74 -19.22 -8.16 -9.97
C ASP A 74 -20.55 -7.43 -10.24
N ARG A 75 -21.67 -8.17 -10.24
CA ARG A 75 -23.02 -7.62 -10.40
C ARG A 75 -23.36 -6.60 -9.31
N CYS A 76 -23.14 -6.95 -8.04
CA CYS A 76 -23.46 -6.07 -6.91
C CYS A 76 -22.57 -4.82 -6.93
N THR A 77 -21.29 -4.97 -7.28
CA THR A 77 -20.37 -3.84 -7.44
C THR A 77 -20.88 -2.89 -8.51
N ALA A 78 -21.24 -3.40 -9.69
CA ALA A 78 -21.75 -2.57 -10.78
C ALA A 78 -23.05 -1.84 -10.41
N ASN A 79 -23.97 -2.53 -9.71
CA ASN A 79 -25.22 -1.94 -9.25
C ASN A 79 -24.99 -0.78 -8.27
N VAL A 80 -24.10 -0.98 -7.30
CA VAL A 80 -23.80 0.01 -6.25
C VAL A 80 -23.15 1.27 -6.81
N TYR A 81 -22.31 1.15 -7.85
CA TYR A 81 -21.70 2.31 -8.51
C TYR A 81 -22.57 2.96 -9.58
N LYS A 82 -23.69 2.36 -9.99
CA LYS A 82 -24.49 2.82 -11.14
C LYS A 82 -24.87 4.29 -11.03
N ASP A 83 -25.46 4.69 -9.90
CA ASP A 83 -25.95 6.05 -9.70
C ASP A 83 -24.80 7.05 -9.57
N TYR A 84 -23.72 6.66 -8.88
CA TYR A 84 -22.51 7.48 -8.72
C TYR A 84 -21.80 7.74 -10.05
N ILE A 85 -21.81 6.79 -10.98
CA ILE A 85 -21.25 6.97 -12.31
C ILE A 85 -22.17 7.82 -13.19
N GLN A 86 -23.49 7.60 -13.11
CA GLN A 86 -24.47 8.40 -13.83
C GLN A 86 -24.47 9.87 -13.41
N SER A 87 -24.13 10.17 -12.15
CA SER A 87 -23.93 11.54 -11.67
C SER A 87 -22.60 12.16 -12.14
N GLY A 88 -21.78 11.43 -12.90
CA GLY A 88 -20.45 11.87 -13.31
C GLY A 88 -19.44 11.87 -12.17
N TYR A 89 -19.50 10.89 -11.27
CA TYR A 89 -18.65 10.77 -10.08
C TYR A 89 -18.85 11.95 -9.11
N THR A 90 -20.08 12.42 -8.98
CA THR A 90 -20.45 13.52 -8.06
C THR A 90 -21.41 13.02 -6.98
N GLY A 91 -21.35 13.63 -5.79
CA GLY A 91 -22.19 13.27 -4.65
C GLY A 91 -21.56 12.24 -3.72
N ARG A 92 -22.38 11.44 -3.04
CA ARG A 92 -21.92 10.43 -2.08
C ARG A 92 -21.35 9.23 -2.83
N THR A 93 -20.06 8.98 -2.67
CA THR A 93 -19.44 7.73 -3.11
C THR A 93 -20.04 6.55 -2.33
N PRO A 94 -20.35 5.42 -3.00
CA PRO A 94 -20.84 4.23 -2.32
C PRO A 94 -19.83 3.71 -1.29
N THR A 95 -20.31 2.95 -0.30
CA THR A 95 -19.47 2.36 0.75
C THR A 95 -19.59 0.84 0.79
N LEU A 96 -18.76 0.17 1.60
CA LEU A 96 -18.90 -1.28 1.78
C LEU A 96 -20.23 -1.67 2.46
N GLN A 97 -20.83 -0.75 3.23
CA GLN A 97 -22.19 -0.95 3.76
C GLN A 97 -23.22 -0.99 2.63
N ASP A 98 -23.14 -0.04 1.69
CA ASP A 98 -24.02 -0.02 0.51
C ASP A 98 -23.85 -1.32 -0.34
N PHE A 99 -22.61 -1.81 -0.44
CA PHE A 99 -22.32 -3.10 -1.10
C PHE A 99 -22.91 -4.31 -0.36
N ARG A 100 -22.82 -4.36 0.96
CA ARG A 100 -23.44 -5.41 1.77
C ARG A 100 -24.96 -5.38 1.65
N GLU A 101 -25.57 -4.20 1.68
CA GLU A 101 -27.02 -4.06 1.46
C GLU A 101 -27.44 -4.58 0.10
N GLU A 102 -26.68 -4.29 -0.95
CA GLU A 102 -26.95 -4.81 -2.29
C GLU A 102 -26.84 -6.34 -2.35
N LEU A 103 -25.83 -6.94 -1.68
CA LEU A 103 -25.73 -8.40 -1.55
C LEU A 103 -26.96 -9.01 -0.84
N LEU A 104 -27.46 -8.36 0.22
CA LEU A 104 -28.63 -8.83 0.96
C LEU A 104 -29.94 -8.74 0.15
N ARG A 105 -30.01 -7.86 -0.86
CA ARG A 105 -31.15 -7.78 -1.79
C ARG A 105 -31.16 -8.89 -2.83
N GLN A 106 -30.04 -9.59 -3.05
CA GLN A 106 -29.99 -10.68 -4.01
C GLN A 106 -30.75 -11.90 -3.47
N THR A 107 -31.36 -12.66 -4.38
CA THR A 107 -32.17 -13.83 -4.04
C THR A 107 -31.32 -15.07 -3.73
N GLU A 108 -30.11 -15.11 -4.30
CA GLU A 108 -29.19 -16.24 -4.27
C GLU A 108 -28.61 -16.45 -2.86
N PRO A 109 -28.58 -17.69 -2.35
CA PRO A 109 -28.03 -17.98 -1.03
C PRO A 109 -26.54 -17.62 -0.94
N GLU A 110 -25.77 -17.79 -2.01
CA GLU A 110 -24.35 -17.44 -2.07
C GLU A 110 -24.12 -15.94 -1.79
N ALA A 111 -25.07 -15.05 -2.14
CA ALA A 111 -24.96 -13.62 -1.85
C ALA A 111 -25.10 -13.33 -0.35
N LYS A 112 -25.98 -14.07 0.34
CA LYS A 112 -26.17 -13.97 1.80
C LYS A 112 -24.96 -14.48 2.57
N GLU A 113 -24.30 -15.52 2.07
CA GLU A 113 -23.04 -16.02 2.64
C GLU A 113 -21.93 -14.96 2.55
N ILE A 114 -21.79 -14.30 1.40
CA ILE A 114 -20.82 -13.20 1.24
C ILE A 114 -21.18 -12.04 2.17
N ALA A 115 -22.45 -11.63 2.21
CA ALA A 115 -22.92 -10.53 3.07
C ALA A 115 -22.66 -10.79 4.57
N LEU A 116 -22.78 -12.05 5.01
CA LEU A 116 -22.44 -12.47 6.37
C LEU A 116 -20.93 -12.44 6.60
N ALA A 117 -20.13 -12.96 5.65
CA ALA A 117 -18.68 -12.99 5.79
C ALA A 117 -18.04 -11.59 5.91
N ILE A 118 -18.60 -10.60 5.21
CA ILE A 118 -18.11 -9.21 5.26
C ILE A 118 -18.74 -8.38 6.39
N GLU A 119 -19.69 -8.92 7.16
CA GLU A 119 -20.44 -8.18 8.19
C GLU A 119 -19.51 -7.55 9.23
N LEU A 120 -18.51 -8.29 9.71
CA LEU A 120 -17.54 -7.83 10.71
C LEU A 120 -16.84 -6.52 10.29
N PHE A 121 -16.64 -6.33 8.99
CA PHE A 121 -15.90 -5.21 8.39
C PHE A 121 -16.79 -4.13 7.82
N THR A 122 -18.11 -4.32 7.84
CA THR A 122 -19.11 -3.38 7.31
C THR A 122 -19.90 -2.75 8.45
N ASP A 123 -20.67 -3.55 9.16
CA ASP A 123 -21.52 -3.11 10.27
C ASP A 123 -20.96 -3.54 11.65
N GLY A 124 -19.98 -4.46 11.64
CA GLY A 124 -19.32 -4.95 12.84
C GLY A 124 -18.24 -4.02 13.41
N SER A 125 -17.42 -4.58 14.29
CA SER A 125 -16.40 -3.84 15.05
C SER A 125 -15.18 -3.41 14.24
N LEU A 126 -14.98 -3.96 13.04
CA LEU A 126 -13.82 -3.69 12.18
C LEU A 126 -14.20 -2.82 10.97
N ASN A 127 -15.12 -1.88 11.14
CA ASN A 127 -15.73 -1.08 10.08
C ASN A 127 -14.92 0.17 9.66
N THR A 128 -13.62 0.24 9.97
CA THR A 128 -12.75 1.39 9.66
C THR A 128 -12.82 1.78 8.18
N PHE A 129 -13.02 0.81 7.28
CA PHE A 129 -13.01 1.02 5.83
C PHE A 129 -14.39 1.03 5.15
N ALA A 130 -15.46 0.89 5.93
CA ALA A 130 -16.81 0.71 5.39
C ALA A 130 -17.67 1.97 5.37
N LYS A 131 -17.13 3.10 5.84
CA LYS A 131 -17.82 4.39 5.90
C LYS A 131 -17.17 5.38 4.94
N SER A 132 -17.86 6.49 4.69
CA SER A 132 -17.31 7.60 3.92
C SER A 132 -16.00 8.10 4.53
N THR A 133 -15.05 8.45 3.66
CA THR A 133 -13.76 9.01 4.06
C THR A 133 -13.97 10.31 4.84
N ASN A 134 -13.38 10.42 6.03
CA ASN A 134 -13.51 11.60 6.90
C ASN A 134 -12.16 12.24 7.29
N VAL A 135 -11.09 11.82 6.63
CA VAL A 135 -9.73 12.33 6.80
C VAL A 135 -9.28 13.13 5.58
N ASN A 136 -8.26 13.98 5.74
CA ASN A 136 -7.78 14.81 4.64
C ASN A 136 -6.85 14.04 3.70
N VAL A 137 -7.44 13.24 2.80
CA VAL A 137 -6.73 12.52 1.72
C VAL A 137 -6.21 13.46 0.61
N ASP A 138 -6.53 14.76 0.69
CA ASP A 138 -6.08 15.76 -0.26
C ASP A 138 -4.81 16.51 0.16
N SER A 139 -4.29 16.24 1.35
CA SER A 139 -3.04 16.81 1.83
C SER A 139 -1.87 16.52 0.87
N ARG A 140 -0.89 17.44 0.83
CA ARG A 140 0.33 17.30 0.01
C ARG A 140 1.25 16.21 0.55
N LEU A 141 1.24 16.00 1.87
CA LEU A 141 2.03 15.00 2.57
C LEU A 141 1.08 14.20 3.45
N ILE A 142 0.94 12.91 3.16
CA ILE A 142 0.05 12.01 3.88
C ILE A 142 0.87 10.87 4.45
N CYS A 143 0.69 10.58 5.72
CA CYS A 143 1.26 9.42 6.40
C CYS A 143 0.13 8.49 6.84
N TYR A 144 0.11 7.28 6.26
CA TYR A 144 -0.74 6.19 6.73
C TYR A 144 -0.02 5.49 7.89
N ASP A 145 -0.46 5.78 9.11
CA ASP A 145 -0.01 5.14 10.33
C ASP A 145 -0.83 3.86 10.54
N ILE A 146 -0.15 2.73 10.45
CA ILE A 146 -0.73 1.38 10.52
C ILE A 146 -0.24 0.61 11.75
N LEU A 147 0.40 1.28 12.72
CA LEU A 147 0.98 0.63 13.89
C LEU A 147 -0.08 -0.06 14.75
N ASP A 148 -1.23 0.60 14.95
CA ASP A 148 -2.34 0.11 15.77
C ASP A 148 -3.33 -0.77 14.99
N LEU A 149 -2.90 -1.26 13.83
CA LEU A 149 -3.73 -2.04 12.94
C LEU A 149 -3.62 -3.52 13.33
N GLY A 150 -4.63 -4.02 14.03
CA GLY A 150 -4.63 -5.40 14.52
C GLY A 150 -4.45 -6.42 13.40
N LYS A 151 -3.88 -7.60 13.71
CA LYS A 151 -3.53 -8.66 12.73
C LYS A 151 -4.64 -9.00 11.74
N GLN A 152 -5.90 -9.02 12.20
CA GLN A 152 -7.07 -9.31 11.36
C GLN A 152 -7.36 -8.21 10.33
N LEU A 153 -7.11 -6.96 10.70
CA LEU A 153 -7.25 -5.83 9.79
C LEU A 153 -6.02 -5.65 8.91
N GLN A 154 -4.85 -6.17 9.28
CA GLN A 154 -3.56 -5.89 8.63
C GLN A 154 -3.61 -6.08 7.12
N SER A 155 -3.95 -7.28 6.69
CA SER A 155 -4.04 -7.63 5.29
C SER A 155 -5.04 -6.75 4.53
N ILE A 156 -6.17 -6.39 5.14
CA ILE A 156 -7.24 -5.60 4.49
C ILE A 156 -6.86 -4.13 4.45
N GLY A 157 -6.34 -3.60 5.55
CA GLY A 157 -5.91 -2.22 5.65
C GLY A 157 -4.78 -1.92 4.68
N MET A 158 -3.85 -2.85 4.48
CA MET A 158 -2.84 -2.73 3.43
C MET A 158 -3.46 -2.61 2.04
N LEU A 159 -4.42 -3.47 1.70
CA LEU A 159 -5.12 -3.41 0.40
C LEU A 159 -5.85 -2.06 0.21
N VAL A 160 -6.60 -1.62 1.22
CA VAL A 160 -7.34 -0.35 1.14
C VAL A 160 -6.40 0.86 1.04
N VAL A 161 -5.28 0.85 1.76
CA VAL A 161 -4.25 1.90 1.65
C VAL A 161 -3.64 1.93 0.25
N LEU A 162 -3.30 0.77 -0.32
CA LEU A 162 -2.76 0.68 -1.68
C LEU A 162 -3.77 1.15 -2.74
N ASP A 163 -5.05 0.78 -2.61
CA ASP A 163 -6.14 1.25 -3.46
C ASP A 163 -6.32 2.77 -3.35
N ASN A 164 -6.27 3.33 -2.14
CA ASN A 164 -6.34 4.78 -1.93
C ASN A 164 -5.13 5.50 -2.55
N ILE A 165 -3.93 4.93 -2.43
CA ILE A 165 -2.73 5.44 -3.09
C ILE A 165 -2.90 5.42 -4.62
N LEU A 166 -3.44 4.35 -5.20
CA LEU A 166 -3.73 4.28 -6.64
C LEU A 166 -4.72 5.38 -7.07
N ASN A 167 -5.81 5.56 -6.33
CA ASN A 167 -6.75 6.65 -6.54
C ASN A 167 -6.07 8.03 -6.52
N ARG A 168 -5.17 8.26 -5.55
CA ARG A 168 -4.41 9.52 -5.46
C ARG A 168 -3.48 9.73 -6.64
N ILE A 169 -2.78 8.67 -7.07
CA ILE A 169 -1.90 8.69 -8.23
C ILE A 169 -2.67 9.10 -9.48
N THR A 170 -3.81 8.47 -9.78
CA THR A 170 -4.60 8.76 -10.99
C THR A 170 -5.16 10.17 -10.97
N ALA A 171 -5.67 10.62 -9.82
CA ALA A 171 -6.17 11.99 -9.65
C ALA A 171 -5.06 13.05 -9.82
N ASN A 172 -3.86 12.79 -9.31
CA ASN A 172 -2.71 13.70 -9.47
C ASN A 172 -2.20 13.72 -10.91
N ARG A 173 -2.18 12.57 -11.60
CA ARG A 173 -1.82 12.47 -13.02
C ARG A 173 -2.69 13.36 -13.89
N ALA A 174 -4.02 13.32 -13.69
CA ALA A 174 -4.95 14.18 -14.43
C ALA A 174 -4.72 15.68 -14.16
N LYS A 175 -4.14 16.02 -13.00
CA LYS A 175 -3.72 17.38 -12.64
C LYS A 175 -2.27 17.71 -13.06
N GLY A 176 -1.58 16.82 -13.76
CA GLY A 176 -0.18 16.98 -14.18
C GLY A 176 0.83 16.96 -13.01
N ARG A 177 0.50 16.30 -11.90
CA ARG A 177 1.32 16.27 -10.68
C ARG A 177 1.93 14.89 -10.47
N ASN A 178 3.21 14.87 -10.11
CA ASN A 178 3.89 13.64 -9.73
C ASN A 178 3.54 13.24 -8.28
N THR A 179 3.43 11.93 -8.03
CA THR A 179 3.17 11.39 -6.69
C THR A 179 4.37 10.56 -6.21
N TYR A 180 4.89 10.85 -5.03
CA TYR A 180 5.98 10.10 -4.41
C TYR A 180 5.42 9.23 -3.29
N ILE A 181 5.73 7.94 -3.33
CA ILE A 181 5.18 6.93 -2.44
C ILE A 181 6.34 6.25 -1.74
N PHE A 182 6.32 6.32 -0.41
CA PHE A 182 7.28 5.64 0.46
C PHE A 182 6.53 4.59 1.24
N ILE A 183 6.97 3.34 1.13
CA ILE A 183 6.42 2.19 1.86
C ILE A 183 7.52 1.69 2.77
N ASP A 184 7.43 2.05 4.05
CA ASP A 184 8.35 1.54 5.06
C ASP A 184 7.97 0.13 5.49
N GLU A 185 8.97 -0.66 5.84
CA GLU A 185 8.89 -2.11 6.05
C GLU A 185 8.00 -2.83 5.02
N ILE A 186 8.32 -2.61 3.73
CA ILE A 186 7.55 -3.14 2.59
C ILE A 186 7.39 -4.66 2.61
N TYR A 187 8.25 -5.39 3.33
CA TYR A 187 8.14 -6.84 3.50
C TYR A 187 6.77 -7.27 4.08
N LEU A 188 6.13 -6.41 4.88
CA LEU A 188 4.79 -6.64 5.42
C LEU A 188 3.73 -6.84 4.33
N LEU A 189 3.87 -6.15 3.19
CA LEU A 189 2.94 -6.30 2.05
C LEU A 189 3.10 -7.66 1.35
N PHE A 190 4.25 -8.31 1.49
CA PHE A 190 4.54 -9.60 0.88
C PHE A 190 4.11 -10.80 1.73
N GLN A 191 3.70 -10.59 2.99
CA GLN A 191 3.19 -11.64 3.87
C GLN A 191 1.78 -12.12 3.47
N HIS A 192 1.07 -11.34 2.65
CA HIS A 192 -0.27 -11.65 2.17
C HIS A 192 -0.32 -11.63 0.64
N GLU A 193 -0.77 -12.73 0.03
CA GLU A 193 -0.74 -12.92 -1.42
C GLU A 193 -1.49 -11.82 -2.19
N TYR A 194 -2.68 -11.41 -1.73
CA TYR A 194 -3.46 -10.35 -2.36
C TYR A 194 -2.75 -8.99 -2.32
N SER A 195 -2.21 -8.61 -1.14
CA SER A 195 -1.45 -7.36 -0.98
C SER A 195 -0.20 -7.37 -1.87
N ALA A 196 0.51 -8.49 -1.93
CA ALA A 196 1.68 -8.68 -2.76
C ALA A 196 1.36 -8.52 -4.26
N ASN A 197 0.29 -9.15 -4.73
CA ASN A 197 -0.13 -9.11 -6.13
C ASN A 197 -0.64 -7.72 -6.54
N PHE A 198 -1.37 -7.05 -5.65
CA PHE A 198 -1.82 -5.67 -5.88
C PHE A 198 -0.62 -4.72 -5.96
N LEU A 199 0.29 -4.78 -4.98
CA LEU A 199 1.52 -3.99 -4.98
C LEU A 199 2.35 -4.24 -6.24
N PHE A 200 2.51 -5.50 -6.65
CA PHE A 200 3.28 -5.85 -7.86
C PHE A 200 2.67 -5.25 -9.13
N THR A 201 1.35 -5.30 -9.25
CA THR A 201 0.62 -4.70 -10.37
C THR A 201 0.78 -3.18 -10.38
N LEU A 202 0.65 -2.55 -9.20
CA LEU A 202 0.89 -1.12 -9.01
C LEU A 202 2.33 -0.76 -9.38
N TRP A 203 3.33 -1.50 -8.88
CA TRP A 203 4.76 -1.25 -9.09
C TRP A 203 5.13 -1.24 -10.58
N LYS A 204 4.58 -2.16 -11.37
CA LYS A 204 4.79 -2.20 -12.83
C LYS A 204 4.21 -1.02 -13.58
N ARG A 205 3.14 -0.39 -13.05
CA ARG A 205 2.39 0.67 -13.74
C ARG A 205 2.66 2.07 -13.19
N VAL A 206 3.22 2.19 -11.97
CA VAL A 206 3.36 3.45 -11.22
C VAL A 206 4.04 4.56 -12.04
N ARG A 207 5.05 4.21 -12.86
CA ARG A 207 5.76 5.14 -13.75
C ARG A 207 4.85 5.70 -14.86
N LYS A 208 4.00 4.86 -15.46
CA LYS A 208 3.01 5.29 -16.48
C LYS A 208 2.04 6.32 -15.90
N TYR A 209 1.79 6.23 -14.59
CA TYR A 209 0.91 7.14 -13.88
C TYR A 209 1.60 8.40 -13.33
N GLY A 210 2.89 8.63 -13.64
CA GLY A 210 3.62 9.79 -13.12
C GLY A 210 3.95 9.69 -11.63
N ALA A 211 4.03 8.47 -11.10
CA ALA A 211 4.34 8.23 -9.70
C ALA A 211 5.64 7.45 -9.52
N PHE A 212 6.26 7.64 -8.36
CA PHE A 212 7.52 7.02 -7.95
C PHE A 212 7.28 6.25 -6.66
N CYS A 213 7.48 4.94 -6.69
CA CYS A 213 7.35 4.09 -5.52
C CYS A 213 8.73 3.71 -4.99
N THR A 214 8.91 3.84 -3.68
CA THR A 214 10.12 3.44 -2.95
C THR A 214 9.69 2.55 -1.80
N GLY A 215 10.17 1.30 -1.84
CA GLY A 215 10.05 0.34 -0.74
C GLY A 215 11.29 0.36 0.11
N ILE A 216 11.11 0.33 1.42
CA ILE A 216 12.18 0.30 2.42
C ILE A 216 11.95 -0.96 3.26
N THR A 217 13.01 -1.72 3.53
CA THR A 217 12.94 -2.90 4.40
C THR A 217 14.28 -3.12 5.08
N GLN A 218 14.22 -3.53 6.34
CA GLN A 218 15.38 -4.08 7.06
C GLN A 218 15.38 -5.62 6.99
N ASN A 219 14.20 -6.24 6.83
CA ASN A 219 14.03 -7.69 6.77
C ASN A 219 14.05 -8.18 5.32
N VAL A 220 15.26 -8.28 4.77
CA VAL A 220 15.45 -8.74 3.39
C VAL A 220 15.08 -10.21 3.24
N ASP A 221 15.43 -11.06 4.21
CA ASP A 221 15.19 -12.50 4.11
C ASP A 221 13.71 -12.84 3.95
N ASP A 222 12.86 -12.29 4.82
CA ASP A 222 11.41 -12.46 4.79
C ASP A 222 10.81 -11.95 3.48
N MET A 223 11.26 -10.78 3.01
CA MET A 223 10.83 -10.25 1.71
C MET A 223 11.21 -11.22 0.58
N LEU A 224 12.44 -11.74 0.58
CA LEU A 224 12.94 -12.63 -0.47
C LEU A 224 12.31 -14.02 -0.45
N GLN A 225 11.52 -14.41 0.55
CA GLN A 225 10.72 -15.64 0.50
C GLN A 225 9.62 -15.56 -0.57
N SER A 226 9.09 -14.37 -0.82
CA SER A 226 8.06 -14.13 -1.84
C SER A 226 8.65 -14.09 -3.26
N HIS A 227 8.14 -14.95 -4.15
CA HIS A 227 8.52 -14.92 -5.56
C HIS A 227 8.17 -13.58 -6.22
N THR A 228 7.03 -13.00 -5.84
CA THR A 228 6.59 -11.69 -6.30
C THR A 228 7.57 -10.59 -5.89
N ALA A 229 8.05 -10.61 -4.65
CA ALA A 229 9.05 -9.65 -4.17
C ALA A 229 10.40 -9.81 -4.88
N ARG A 230 10.89 -11.04 -5.04
CA ARG A 230 12.14 -11.31 -5.80
C ARG A 230 12.07 -10.74 -7.21
N THR A 231 10.94 -10.96 -7.89
CA THR A 231 10.70 -10.44 -9.24
C THR A 231 10.62 -8.91 -9.25
N MET A 232 9.94 -8.30 -8.28
CA MET A 232 9.84 -6.84 -8.15
C MET A 232 11.21 -6.19 -7.93
N LEU A 233 12.03 -6.79 -7.05
CA LEU A 233 13.38 -6.31 -6.73
C LEU A 233 14.31 -6.44 -7.94
N ALA A 234 14.30 -7.58 -8.65
CA ALA A 234 15.12 -7.80 -9.83
C ALA A 234 14.81 -6.81 -10.98
N ASN A 235 13.54 -6.40 -11.11
CA ASN A 235 13.10 -5.42 -12.12
C ASN A 235 13.27 -3.96 -11.65
N SER A 236 13.75 -3.72 -10.44
CA SER A 236 13.96 -2.36 -9.93
C SER A 236 15.29 -1.81 -10.45
N GLU A 237 15.20 -0.73 -11.23
CA GLU A 237 16.39 -0.08 -11.82
C GLU A 237 17.23 0.66 -10.79
N PHE A 238 16.63 1.14 -9.71
CA PHE A 238 17.29 1.91 -8.66
C PHE A 238 17.16 1.18 -7.34
N ILE A 239 18.30 0.79 -6.75
CA ILE A 239 18.36 0.11 -5.45
C ILE A 239 19.45 0.76 -4.63
N VAL A 240 19.13 1.11 -3.38
CA VAL A 240 20.11 1.55 -2.38
C VAL A 240 20.26 0.43 -1.37
N MET A 241 21.46 -0.11 -1.25
CA MET A 241 21.81 -1.14 -0.27
C MET A 241 22.74 -0.52 0.76
N LEU A 242 22.25 -0.41 1.99
CA LEU A 242 23.07 -0.08 3.15
C LEU A 242 23.73 -1.36 3.71
N ASN A 243 24.47 -1.24 4.81
CA ASN A 243 25.07 -2.40 5.48
C ASN A 243 24.02 -3.49 5.78
N GLN A 244 24.29 -4.72 5.36
CA GLN A 244 23.40 -5.88 5.52
C GLN A 244 24.02 -6.93 6.43
N ALA A 245 23.16 -7.74 7.08
CA ALA A 245 23.59 -8.96 7.75
C ALA A 245 24.21 -9.95 6.75
N GLY A 246 25.12 -10.82 7.21
CA GLY A 246 25.92 -11.69 6.33
C GLY A 246 25.10 -12.62 5.44
N THR A 247 24.03 -13.21 5.96
CA THR A 247 23.13 -14.12 5.22
C THR A 247 22.36 -13.40 4.12
N ASP A 248 21.80 -12.24 4.44
CA ASP A 248 20.95 -11.45 3.54
C ASP A 248 21.78 -10.87 2.40
N ARG A 249 23.02 -10.48 2.72
CA ARG A 249 23.97 -9.95 1.75
C ARG A 249 24.26 -10.96 0.63
N ILE A 250 24.45 -12.24 0.95
CA ILE A 250 24.72 -13.28 -0.05
C ILE A 250 23.54 -13.44 -1.01
N LYS A 251 22.32 -13.50 -0.47
CA LYS A 251 21.10 -13.63 -1.29
C LYS A 251 20.89 -12.43 -2.20
N LEU A 252 21.14 -11.21 -1.71
CA LEU A 252 21.07 -9.99 -2.52
C LEU A 252 22.15 -9.95 -3.59
N ALA A 253 23.37 -10.40 -3.26
CA ALA A 253 24.48 -10.43 -4.21
C ALA A 253 24.17 -11.31 -5.41
N GLU A 254 23.65 -12.51 -5.15
CA GLU A 254 23.24 -13.46 -6.19
C GLU A 254 22.09 -12.87 -7.03
N LEU A 255 21.05 -12.34 -6.38
CA LEU A 255 19.89 -11.79 -7.09
C LEU A 255 20.24 -10.58 -7.97
N LEU A 256 21.18 -9.74 -7.52
CA LEU A 256 21.53 -8.48 -8.18
C LEU A 256 22.83 -8.58 -9.00
N ASN A 257 23.42 -9.77 -9.11
CA ASN A 257 24.71 -10.02 -9.78
C ASN A 257 25.84 -9.11 -9.28
N ILE A 258 25.97 -8.97 -7.96
CA ILE A 258 27.03 -8.17 -7.32
C ILE A 258 28.29 -9.03 -7.18
N SER A 259 29.42 -8.54 -7.70
CA SER A 259 30.71 -9.21 -7.55
C SER A 259 31.26 -9.17 -6.12
N ASP A 260 32.13 -10.13 -5.77
CA ASP A 260 32.80 -10.18 -4.45
C ASP A 260 33.56 -8.87 -4.13
N LEU A 261 34.17 -8.24 -5.14
CA LEU A 261 34.85 -6.95 -4.96
C LEU A 261 33.85 -5.85 -4.56
N GLN A 262 32.69 -5.80 -5.21
CA GLN A 262 31.65 -4.82 -4.89
C GLN A 262 31.05 -5.09 -3.51
N MET A 263 30.90 -6.36 -3.13
CA MET A 263 30.40 -6.78 -1.82
C MET A 263 31.24 -6.25 -0.66
N SER A 264 32.53 -6.02 -0.86
CA SER A 264 33.40 -5.40 0.16
C SER A 264 32.92 -4.00 0.58
N TYR A 265 32.24 -3.27 -0.29
CA TYR A 265 31.73 -1.91 -0.02
C TYR A 265 30.41 -1.86 0.78
N ILE A 266 29.79 -3.00 1.06
CA ILE A 266 28.62 -3.13 1.95
C ILE A 266 28.89 -4.05 3.14
N THR A 267 30.15 -4.44 3.34
CA THR A 267 30.57 -5.35 4.41
C THR A 267 31.20 -4.57 5.55
N ASN A 268 30.54 -4.54 6.71
CA ASN A 268 31.04 -3.87 7.92
C ASN A 268 31.37 -2.38 7.70
N VAL A 269 30.58 -1.73 6.85
CA VAL A 269 30.75 -0.30 6.55
C VAL A 269 30.01 0.57 7.56
N ASP A 270 30.50 1.79 7.75
CA ASP A 270 29.90 2.78 8.64
C ASP A 270 28.45 3.12 8.23
N VAL A 271 27.66 3.58 9.22
CA VAL A 271 26.32 4.11 8.97
C VAL A 271 26.36 5.22 7.91
N GLY A 272 25.51 5.10 6.90
CA GLY A 272 25.45 6.03 5.76
C GLY A 272 26.32 5.61 4.57
N CYS A 273 27.09 4.52 4.68
CA CYS A 273 27.82 3.94 3.56
C CYS A 273 27.05 2.76 2.95
N GLY A 274 27.22 2.56 1.65
CA GLY A 274 26.61 1.42 0.97
C GLY A 274 26.87 1.38 -0.54
N LEU A 275 25.98 0.69 -1.26
CA LEU A 275 25.99 0.57 -2.72
C LEU A 275 24.69 1.11 -3.32
N ILE A 276 24.82 1.87 -4.39
CA ILE A 276 23.69 2.24 -5.26
C ILE A 276 23.79 1.43 -6.54
N LYS A 277 22.73 0.70 -6.89
CA LYS A 277 22.55 0.10 -8.20
C LYS A 277 21.68 1.02 -9.05
N VAL A 278 22.19 1.43 -10.21
CA VAL A 278 21.42 2.18 -11.24
C VAL A 278 21.56 1.46 -12.57
N GLY A 279 20.48 0.79 -13.01
CA GLY A 279 20.54 -0.09 -14.17
C GLY A 279 21.57 -1.19 -13.97
N ALA A 280 22.62 -1.21 -14.80
CA ALA A 280 23.75 -2.12 -14.69
C ALA A 280 24.93 -1.57 -13.86
N ALA A 281 24.92 -0.27 -13.53
CA ALA A 281 25.99 0.33 -12.74
C ALA A 281 25.80 0.06 -11.25
N LEU A 282 26.91 -0.23 -10.57
CA LEU A 282 26.99 -0.37 -9.11
C LEU A 282 28.01 0.64 -8.61
N VAL A 283 27.56 1.59 -7.80
CA VAL A 283 28.35 2.73 -7.34
C VAL A 283 28.38 2.73 -5.81
N PRO A 284 29.55 2.52 -5.19
CA PRO A 284 29.72 2.74 -3.76
C PRO A 284 29.44 4.19 -3.40
N PHE A 285 28.79 4.43 -2.27
CA PHE A 285 28.52 5.78 -1.79
C PHE A 285 28.78 5.89 -0.29
N GLN A 286 29.02 7.12 0.12
CA GLN A 286 29.10 7.53 1.52
C GLN A 286 28.26 8.79 1.69
N ASP A 287 27.23 8.70 2.52
CA ASP A 287 26.41 9.83 2.94
C ASP A 287 26.76 10.24 4.37
N LYS A 288 27.20 11.49 4.54
CA LYS A 288 27.46 12.11 5.84
C LYS A 288 26.42 13.19 6.10
N PHE A 289 25.24 12.76 6.56
CA PHE A 289 24.14 13.68 6.80
C PHE A 289 24.47 14.70 7.92
N PRO A 290 24.28 16.02 7.69
CA PRO A 290 24.61 17.05 8.67
C PRO A 290 23.79 16.98 9.96
N ARG A 291 24.43 16.58 11.06
CA ARG A 291 23.77 16.30 12.36
C ARG A 291 23.27 17.54 13.11
N HIS A 292 23.76 18.72 12.76
CA HIS A 292 23.37 19.99 13.41
C HIS A 292 22.05 20.56 12.86
N THR A 293 21.48 19.96 11.82
CA THR A 293 20.29 20.48 11.14
C THR A 293 19.01 20.14 11.89
N LYS A 294 17.99 21.01 11.78
CA LYS A 294 16.63 20.71 12.27
C LYS A 294 16.07 19.43 11.64
N LEU A 295 16.38 19.21 10.36
CA LEU A 295 15.95 18.02 9.62
C LEU A 295 16.54 16.73 10.22
N TYR A 296 17.84 16.71 10.56
CA TYR A 296 18.43 15.55 11.24
C TYR A 296 17.75 15.25 12.58
N LYS A 297 17.46 16.29 13.37
CA LYS A 297 16.76 16.13 14.66
C LYS A 297 15.35 15.58 14.50
N LEU A 298 14.63 15.99 13.44
CA LEU A 298 13.28 15.51 13.15
C LEU A 298 13.24 14.07 12.63
N MET A 299 14.29 13.61 11.95
CA MET A 299 14.36 12.26 11.36
C MET A 299 15.11 11.25 12.25
N SER A 300 15.77 11.68 13.32
CA SER A 300 16.59 10.77 14.14
C SER A 300 15.74 10.04 15.17
N THR A 301 15.81 8.71 15.14
CA THR A 301 15.18 7.80 16.10
C THR A 301 16.12 7.45 17.28
N LYS A 302 17.29 8.08 17.36
CA LYS A 302 18.26 7.83 18.43
C LYS A 302 17.74 8.31 19.78
N MET A 303 17.44 7.35 20.66
CA MET A 303 17.17 7.58 22.08
C MET A 303 18.36 8.30 22.72
N GLY A 304 18.22 9.60 22.99
CA GLY A 304 19.24 10.43 23.64
C GLY A 304 19.35 11.87 23.11
N GLY A 305 18.73 12.20 21.98
CA GLY A 305 18.65 13.56 21.46
C GLY A 305 17.26 14.16 21.63
N LYS A 306 16.75 14.25 22.87
CA LYS A 306 15.50 14.99 23.10
C LYS A 306 15.69 16.47 22.76
N LEU A 307 14.65 17.03 22.15
CA LEU A 307 14.42 18.46 21.93
C LEU A 307 14.65 19.27 23.22
#